data_AF-W0LDX0-F1
#
_entry.id   AF-W0LDX0-F1
#
_cell.length_a   1.000
_cell.length_b   1.000
_cell.length_c   1.000
_cell.angle_alpha   90.00
_cell.angle_beta   90.00
_cell.angle_gamma   90.00
#
_symmetry.space_group_name_H-M   'P 1'
#
loop_
_entity.id
_entity.type
_entity.pdbx_description
1 polymer ?
#
loop_
_entity_poly.entity_id
_entity_poly.type
_entity_poly.pdbx_seq_one_letter_code
_entity_poly.pdbx_strand_id
1 'polypeptide(L)' 'MCEASQDRQDLGADWVQENGEVIIGGDWLTESGIANAEQLEVTAAPGVLRLQRREVGGFRA' A
#
# COMPACT_ATOMS: atom_id res chain seq x y z
N MET A 1 24.29 -5.84 10.13
CA MET A 1 23.94 -5.04 8.95
C MET A 1 23.02 -5.93 8.12
N CYS A 2 21.71 -5.78 8.29
CA CYS A 2 20.72 -6.64 7.63
C CYS A 2 20.57 -6.17 6.19
N GLU A 3 21.11 -6.94 5.27
CA GLU A 3 21.00 -6.75 3.82
C GLU A 3 19.66 -7.35 3.37
N ALA A 4 18.57 -6.66 3.68
CA ALA A 4 17.23 -7.08 3.26
C ALA A 4 16.80 -6.29 2.02
N SER A 5 16.76 -7.03 0.90
CA SER A 5 15.97 -6.77 -0.32
C SER A 5 16.19 -5.42 -1.03
N GLN A 6 17.24 -5.41 -1.86
CA GLN A 6 17.20 -5.13 -3.31
C GLN A 6 16.32 -3.95 -3.77
N ASP A 7 17.04 -2.86 -4.03
CA ASP A 7 16.75 -1.68 -4.84
C ASP A 7 16.01 -2.00 -6.16
N ARG A 8 14.67 -2.02 -6.13
CA ARG A 8 13.82 -1.85 -7.33
C ARG A 8 13.19 -0.47 -7.29
N GLN A 9 13.98 0.50 -7.74
CA GLN A 9 13.63 1.93 -7.76
C GLN A 9 12.38 2.24 -8.59
N ASP A 10 11.89 1.28 -9.39
CA ASP A 10 10.69 1.39 -10.24
C ASP A 10 9.39 0.95 -9.54
N LEU A 11 9.47 0.17 -8.45
CA LEU A 11 8.29 -0.45 -7.82
C LEU A 11 7.92 0.12 -6.45
N GLY A 12 8.69 1.09 -5.97
CA GLY A 12 8.49 1.66 -4.65
C GLY A 12 9.23 0.89 -3.56
N ALA A 13 9.63 1.61 -2.52
CA ALA A 13 10.37 1.06 -1.40
C ALA A 13 9.38 0.47 -0.39
N ASP A 14 9.38 -0.86 -0.25
CA ASP A 14 8.62 -1.57 0.78
C ASP A 14 9.53 -1.84 1.98
N TRP A 15 9.28 -1.19 3.11
CA TRP A 15 10.08 -1.32 4.33
C TRP A 15 9.23 -1.99 5.41
N VAL A 16 9.69 -3.14 5.91
CA VAL A 16 9.08 -3.83 7.06
C VAL A 16 9.90 -3.52 8.31
N GLN A 17 9.27 -2.91 9.30
CA GLN A 17 9.87 -2.59 10.59
C GLN A 17 9.79 -3.78 11.56
N GLU A 18 10.63 -3.79 12.59
CA GLU A 18 10.69 -4.86 13.59
C GLU A 18 9.38 -5.02 14.40
N ASN A 19 8.58 -3.96 14.49
CA ASN A 19 7.25 -3.97 15.12
C ASN A 19 6.15 -4.56 14.23
N GLY A 20 6.48 -5.02 13.02
CA GLY A 20 5.52 -5.53 12.04
C GLY A 20 4.81 -4.46 11.21
N GLU A 21 5.22 -3.19 11.29
CA GLU A 21 4.73 -2.12 10.42
C GLU A 21 5.33 -2.22 9.01
N VAL A 22 4.49 -2.01 7.99
CA VAL A 22 4.92 -2.00 6.59
C VAL A 22 4.70 -0.60 6.03
N ILE A 23 5.76 0.01 5.50
CA ILE A 23 5.72 1.27 4.78
C ILE A 23 5.88 0.96 3.29
N ILE A 24 4.90 1.36 2.48
CA ILE A 24 4.90 1.22 1.02
C ILE A 24 5.00 2.64 0.46
N GLY A 25 6.06 2.95 -0.28
CA GLY A 25 6.27 4.28 -0.85
C GLY A 25 6.62 4.23 -2.33
N GLY A 26 5.96 5.04 -3.16
CA GLY A 26 6.25 5.15 -4.58
C GLY A 26 5.24 6.04 -5.30
N ASP A 27 5.66 6.72 -6.36
CA ASP A 27 4.82 7.67 -7.09
C ASP A 27 3.55 7.00 -7.66
N TRP A 28 3.65 5.72 -8.01
CA TRP A 28 2.53 4.91 -8.49
C TRP A 28 1.35 4.84 -7.51
N LEU A 29 1.58 4.98 -6.19
CA LEU A 29 0.50 5.04 -5.19
C LEU A 29 -0.37 6.30 -5.35
N THR A 30 0.26 7.41 -5.72
CA THR A 30 -0.41 8.67 -6.00
C THR A 30 -1.10 8.60 -7.36
N GLU A 31 -0.40 8.11 -8.39
CA GLU A 31 -0.93 7.98 -9.76
C GLU A 31 -2.14 7.04 -9.84
N SER A 32 -2.13 5.95 -9.06
CA SER A 32 -3.26 5.02 -8.94
C SER A 32 -4.40 5.54 -8.04
N GLY A 33 -4.17 6.66 -7.34
CA GLY A 33 -5.13 7.27 -6.41
C GLY A 33 -5.27 6.52 -5.08
N ILE A 34 -4.38 5.58 -4.77
CA ILE A 34 -4.35 4.84 -3.49
C ILE A 34 -3.96 5.77 -2.35
N ALA A 35 -2.90 6.57 -2.52
CA ALA A 35 -2.44 7.53 -1.52
C ALA A 35 -3.43 8.69 -1.28
N ASN A 36 -4.34 8.93 -2.24
CA ASN A 36 -5.33 10.01 -2.20
C ASN A 36 -6.73 9.51 -1.79
N ALA A 37 -6.89 8.22 -1.48
CA ALA A 37 -8.20 7.67 -1.11
C ALA A 37 -8.58 8.07 0.31
N GLU A 38 -9.79 8.61 0.50
CA GLU A 38 -10.33 8.90 1.84
C GLU A 38 -10.48 7.64 2.70
N GLN A 39 -10.82 6.53 2.05
CA GLN A 39 -10.95 5.22 2.67
C GLN A 39 -10.30 4.15 1.80
N LEU A 40 -9.53 3.29 2.46
CA LEU A 40 -8.86 2.15 1.85
C LEU A 40 -9.33 0.87 2.54
N GLU A 41 -9.72 -0.11 1.74
CA GLU A 41 -9.91 -1.47 2.22
C GLU A 41 -8.57 -2.20 2.16
N VAL A 42 -8.19 -2.82 3.28
CA VAL A 42 -6.96 -3.61 3.40
C VAL A 42 -7.34 -5.03 3.80
N THR A 43 -7.00 -6.00 2.97
CA THR A 43 -7.19 -7.42 3.26
C THR A 43 -5.86 -8.16 3.21
N ALA A 44 -5.67 -9.06 4.16
CA ALA A 44 -4.49 -9.91 4.26
C ALA A 44 -4.84 -11.36 3.89
N ALA A 45 -3.97 -11.98 3.12
CA ALA A 45 -3.96 -13.42 2.83
C ALA A 45 -2.53 -13.94 3.00
N PRO A 46 -2.30 -15.26 3.07
CA PRO A 46 -0.94 -15.81 3.16
C PRO A 46 -0.04 -15.26 2.04
N GLY A 47 0.96 -14.45 2.42
CA GLY A 47 1.92 -13.84 1.50
C GLY A 47 1.42 -12.65 0.67
N VAL A 48 0.21 -12.13 0.93
CA VAL A 48 -0.38 -11.04 0.12
C VAL A 48 -1.12 -10.03 0.99
N LEU A 49 -0.85 -8.74 0.77
CA LEU A 49 -1.69 -7.62 1.19
C LEU A 49 -2.38 -7.05 -0.05
N ARG A 50 -3.71 -6.91 0.01
CA ARG A 50 -4.51 -6.25 -1.04
C ARG A 50 -5.00 -4.92 -0.51
N LEU A 51 -4.64 -3.85 -1.21
CA LEU A 51 -5.09 -2.49 -0.96
C LEU A 51 -6.09 -2.13 -2.06
N GLN A 52 -7.30 -1.72 -1.68
CA GLN A 52 -8.32 -1.27 -2.62
C GLN A 52 -8.93 0.05 -2.18
N ARG A 53 -9.08 0.98 -3.13
CA ARG A 53 -9.79 2.23 -2.91
C ARG A 53 -11.24 1.90 -2.62
N ARG A 54 -11.78 2.41 -1.51
CA ARG A 54 -13.21 2.33 -1.26
C ARG A 54 -13.88 3.51 -1.94
N GLU A 55 -14.80 3.25 -2.85
CA GLU A 55 -15.61 4.33 -3.43
C GLU A 55 -16.51 4.91 -2.35
N VAL A 56 -16.26 6.18 -1.98
CA VAL A 56 -17.16 6.92 -1.10
C VAL A 56 -18.19 7.62 -2.00
N GLY A 57 -19.28 6.90 -2.33
CA GLY A 57 -20.44 7.47 -3.03
C GLY A 57 -21.33 6.39 -3.66
N GLY A 58 -22.66 6.40 -3.51
CA GLY A 58 -23.52 7.29 -2.76
C GLY A 58 -24.88 6.61 -2.54
N PHE A 59 -25.36 6.60 -1.29
CA PHE A 59 -26.76 6.32 -1.04
C PHE A 59 -27.55 7.49 -1.64
N ARG A 60 -28.06 7.31 -2.87
CA ARG A 60 -29.19 8.09 -3.36
C ARG A 60 -30.42 7.32 -2.89
N ALA A 61 -31.12 7.92 -1.92
CA ALA A 61 -32.45 7.50 -1.50
C ALA A 61 -33.44 7.57 -2.67
#